data_AF-A0A935Y2R8-F1
#
_entry.id   AF-A0A935Y2R8-F1
#
_cell.length_a   1.000
_cell.length_b   1.000
_cell.length_c   1.000
_cell.angle_alpha   90.00
_cell.angle_beta   90.00
_cell.angle_gamma   90.00
#
_symmetry.space_group_name_H-M   'P 1'
#
loop_
_entity.id
_entity.type
_entity.pdbx_description
1 polymer ?
#
loop_
_entity_poly.entity_id
_entity_poly.type
_entity_poly.pdbx_seq_one_letter_code
_entity_poly.pdbx_strand_id
1 'polypeptide(L)' 'MAQLIDDIKIHPYSGVGKPEPLKYNLSGAWSRRISKEHRLVYEVVNDTVLILSAKGHYF' A
#
# COMPACT_ATOMS: atom_id res chain seq x y z
N MET A 1 2.25 -7.63 -8.94
CA MET A 1 1.18 -7.38 -7.96
C MET A 1 1.19 -8.42 -6.83
N ALA A 2 1.15 -9.72 -7.13
CA ALA A 2 1.15 -10.78 -6.10
C ALA A 2 2.25 -10.62 -5.04
N GLN A 3 3.50 -10.45 -5.47
CA GLN A 3 4.64 -10.26 -4.56
C GLN A 3 4.51 -9.04 -3.62
N LEU A 4 3.86 -7.96 -4.06
CA LEU A 4 3.69 -6.76 -3.23
C LEU A 4 2.64 -6.99 -2.13
N ILE A 5 1.56 -7.71 -2.46
CA ILE A 5 0.49 -8.01 -1.50
C ILE A 5 1.02 -8.96 -0.41
N ASP A 6 1.81 -9.95 -0.79
CA ASP A 6 2.39 -10.88 0.19
C ASP A 6 3.40 -10.17 1.10
N ASP A 7 4.21 -9.25 0.58
CA ASP A 7 5.11 -8.42 1.38
C ASP A 7 4.35 -7.50 2.35
N ILE A 8 3.22 -6.93 1.95
CA ILE A 8 2.39 -6.08 2.83
C ILE A 8 1.81 -6.88 4.00
N LYS A 9 1.46 -8.15 3.80
CA LYS A 9 0.94 -9.00 4.89
C LYS A 9 1.99 -9.27 5.97
N ILE A 10 3.25 -9.43 5.58
CA ILE A 10 4.35 -9.77 6.49
C ILE A 10 5.02 -8.51 7.06
N HIS A 11 5.18 -7.49 6.23
CA HIS A 11 5.93 -6.27 6.53
C HIS A 11 5.12 -5.02 6.17
N PRO A 12 3.96 -4.75 6.79
CA PRO A 12 3.04 -3.69 6.34
C PRO A 12 3.65 -2.28 6.30
N TYR A 13 4.70 -1.98 7.06
CA TYR A 13 5.29 -0.64 7.14
C TYR A 13 6.71 -0.53 6.55
N SER A 14 7.22 -1.61 5.95
CA SER A 14 8.57 -1.68 5.38
C SER A 14 8.62 -2.63 4.17
N GLY A 15 9.78 -2.79 3.55
CA GLY A 15 9.95 -3.73 2.43
C GLY A 15 9.70 -3.12 1.04
N VAL A 16 9.09 -3.90 0.16
CA VAL A 16 9.05 -3.63 -1.28
C VAL A 16 8.09 -2.48 -1.58
N GLY A 17 8.44 -1.69 -2.61
CA GLY A 17 7.60 -0.60 -3.08
C GLY A 17 7.75 0.70 -2.29
N LYS A 18 8.77 0.84 -1.44
CA LYS A 18 9.05 2.07 -0.65
C LYS A 18 7.79 2.57 0.08
N PRO A 19 7.41 1.92 1.20
CA PRO A 19 6.23 2.30 1.96
C PRO A 19 6.41 3.72 2.52
N GLU A 20 5.45 4.58 2.25
CA GLU A 20 5.43 5.97 2.68
C GLU A 20 4.13 6.25 3.45
N PRO A 21 4.18 6.69 4.72
CA PRO A 21 2.97 7.03 5.47
C PRO A 21 2.33 8.28 4.86
N LEU A 22 1.01 8.23 4.66
CA LEU A 22 0.24 9.36 4.17
C LEU A 22 -0.13 10.29 5.34
N LYS A 23 -0.34 11.57 5.01
CA LYS A 23 -0.59 12.64 5.98
C LYS A 23 -1.98 13.25 5.79
N TYR A 24 -2.38 14.10 6.73
CA TYR A 24 -3.64 14.85 6.70
C TYR A 24 -4.86 13.93 6.69
N ASN A 25 -5.74 14.04 5.70
CA ASN A 25 -6.99 13.28 5.60
C ASN A 25 -6.77 11.77 5.41
N LEU A 26 -5.54 11.35 5.10
CA LEU A 26 -5.14 9.95 4.96
C LEU A 26 -4.15 9.53 6.05
N SER A 27 -4.11 10.25 7.18
CA SER A 27 -3.29 9.87 8.33
C SER A 27 -3.71 8.48 8.83
N GLY A 28 -2.75 7.55 8.89
CA GLY A 28 -3.00 6.13 9.20
C GLY A 28 -2.89 5.22 7.98
N ALA A 29 -3.09 5.77 6.77
CA ALA A 29 -2.89 5.04 5.52
C ALA A 29 -1.42 5.10 5.05
N TRP A 30 -1.08 4.17 4.18
CA TRP A 30 0.24 3.95 3.62
C TRP A 30 0.17 3.84 2.11
N SER A 31 1.19 4.36 1.45
CA SER A 31 1.37 4.28 0.00
C SER A 31 2.57 3.43 -0.35
N ARG A 32 2.42 2.54 -1.34
CA ARG A 32 3.52 1.78 -1.95
C ARG A 32 3.51 1.91 -3.46
N ARG A 33 4.70 1.88 -4.04
CA ARG A 33 4.94 1.90 -5.48
C ARG A 33 4.69 0.51 -6.06
N ILE A 34 3.69 0.42 -6.93
CA ILE A 34 3.47 -0.75 -7.79
C ILE A 34 4.36 -0.64 -9.03
N SER A 35 4.42 0.56 -9.60
CA SER A 35 5.27 0.91 -10.74
C SER A 35 5.80 2.34 -10.56
N LYS A 36 6.49 2.89 -11.56
CA LYS A 36 6.89 4.32 -11.55
C LYS A 36 5.68 5.24 -11.35
N GLU A 37 4.57 4.92 -12.01
CA GLU A 37 3.37 5.75 -12.08
C GLU A 37 2.27 5.32 -11.09
N HIS A 38 2.23 4.04 -10.73
CA HIS A 38 1.11 3.50 -9.96
C HIS A 38 1.44 3.33 -8.49
N ARG A 39 0.44 3.60 -7.64
CA ARG A 39 0.53 3.50 -6.18
C ARG A 39 -0.60 2.64 -5.65
N LEU A 40 -0.25 1.77 -4.71
CA LEU A 40 -1.18 1.07 -3.85
C LEU A 40 -1.32 1.87 -2.57
N VAL A 41 -2.55 2.21 -2.21
CA VAL A 41 -2.87 2.87 -0.94
C VAL A 41 -3.65 1.88 -0.08
N TYR A 42 -3.19 1.67 1.15
CA TYR A 42 -3.81 0.75 2.10
C TYR A 42 -3.72 1.28 3.52
N GLU A 43 -4.53 0.72 4.40
CA GLU A 43 -4.51 0.97 5.83
C GLU A 43 -4.41 -0.37 6.57
N VAL A 44 -3.88 -0.38 7.78
CA VAL A 44 -3.81 -1.57 8.63
C VAL A 44 -4.68 -1.32 9.86
N VAL A 45 -5.73 -2.12 10.01
CA VAL A 45 -6.71 -2.01 11.10
C VAL A 45 -6.91 -3.40 11.70
N ASN A 46 -6.65 -3.57 13.00
CA ASN A 46 -6.83 -4.86 13.71
C ASN A 46 -6.22 -6.05 12.93
N ASP A 47 -4.94 -5.94 12.57
CA ASP A 47 -4.18 -6.93 11.77
C ASP A 47 -4.75 -7.23 10.37
N THR A 48 -5.72 -6.43 9.92
CA THR A 48 -6.31 -6.53 8.59
C THR A 48 -5.80 -5.40 7.70
N VAL A 49 -5.32 -5.76 6.50
CA VAL A 49 -4.89 -4.81 5.48
C VAL A 49 -6.09 -4.44 4.62
N LEU A 50 -6.50 -3.17 4.68
CA LEU A 50 -7.59 -2.61 3.88
C LEU A 50 -7.00 -1.88 2.67
N ILE A 51 -7.29 -2.37 1.47
CA ILE A 51 -6.85 -1.69 0.24
C ILE A 51 -7.83 -0.57 -0.10
N LEU A 52 -7.38 0.67 0.03
CA LEU A 52 -8.17 1.88 -0.25
C LEU A 52 -8.14 2.25 -1.74
N SER A 53 -7.01 2.02 -2.40
CA SER A 53 -6.87 2.31 -3.82
C SER A 53 -5.72 1.53 -4.46
N ALA A 54 -5.95 1.03 -5.67
CA ALA A 54 -4.92 0.49 -6.54
C ALA A 54 -5.06 1.13 -7.93
N LYS A 55 -4.81 2.44 -8.02
CA LYS A 55 -4.92 3.15 -9.30
C LYS A 55 -3.75 2.80 -10.20
N GLY A 56 -4.05 2.22 -11.36
CA GLY A 56 -3.06 1.88 -12.38
C GLY A 56 -3.10 0.47 -12.97
N HIS A 57 -4.11 -0.34 -12.64
CA HIS A 57 -4.18 -1.69 -13.21
C HIS A 57 -5.59 -2.04 -13.66
N TYR A 58 -6.10 -1.25 -14.61
CA TYR A 58 -7.10 -1.64 -15.59
C TYR A 58 -6.86 -0.79 -16.85
N PHE A 59 -5.99 -1.29 -17.72
CA PHE A 59 -6.09 -1.07 -19.15
C PHE A 59 -5.71 -2.38 -19.84
#